data_AF-A0A147DRQ7-F1
#
_entry.id   AF-A0A147DRQ7-F1
#
_cell.length_a   1.000
_cell.length_b   1.000
_cell.length_c   1.000
_cell.angle_alpha   90.00
_cell.angle_beta   90.00
_cell.angle_gamma   90.00
#
_symmetry.space_group_name_H-M   'P 1'
#
loop_
_entity.id
_entity.type
_entity.pdbx_description
1 polymer ?
#
loop_
_entity_poly.entity_id
_entity_poly.type
_entity_poly.pdbx_seq_one_letter_code
_entity_poly.pdbx_strand_id
1 'polypeptide(L)'
;MALFGRRTRNDVRDRPVSQVELKRAVDEGFLIAKAAVTVAVANRIITNALRDQGYFDHAVIAEAARDELHRMAEEQRGDAARMREIRSTSSNKRGRSQHQHDYKRGDDLKLRTREATYEQLATMLDRRRDDQGFVDGIVLQARARAWDDIGTTVVGRLGWAQRPTEDYEIGRDERLQQMLDEDFAALLAEHPAGAEAPIATPADADEPDEGDGPEDGTDPADADIARP
;
A
#
# COMPACT_ATOMS: atom_id res chain seq x y z
N MET A 1 -37.69 -42.06 38.54
CA MET A 1 -36.43 -42.45 37.87
C MET A 1 -36.09 -41.32 36.89
N ALA A 2 -35.29 -40.34 37.31
CA ALA A 2 -35.02 -39.14 36.53
C ALA A 2 -33.81 -39.37 35.60
N LEU A 3 -34.08 -39.45 34.30
CA LEU A 3 -33.08 -39.48 33.23
C LEU A 3 -32.43 -38.10 33.11
N PHE A 4 -31.36 -37.85 33.87
CA PHE A 4 -30.48 -36.72 33.61
C PHE A 4 -29.66 -37.03 32.35
N GLY A 5 -30.17 -36.58 31.20
CA GLY A 5 -29.42 -36.51 29.96
C GLY A 5 -28.11 -35.75 30.19
N ARG A 6 -27.00 -36.47 30.10
CA ARG A 6 -25.64 -35.94 30.19
C ARG A 6 -25.47 -34.94 29.05
N ARG A 7 -25.66 -33.64 29.30
CA ARG A 7 -25.26 -32.59 28.36
C ARG A 7 -23.78 -32.81 28.05
N THR A 8 -23.49 -33.21 26.81
CA THR A 8 -22.14 -33.15 26.27
C THR A 8 -21.67 -31.71 26.42
N ARG A 9 -20.70 -31.48 27.31
CA ARG A 9 -20.02 -30.19 27.37
C ARG A 9 -19.24 -30.09 26.06
N ASN A 10 -19.73 -29.31 25.10
CA ASN A 10 -18.92 -28.88 23.97
C ASN A 10 -17.68 -28.18 24.56
N ASP A 11 -16.50 -28.77 24.34
CA ASP A 11 -15.26 -28.12 24.74
C ASP A 11 -15.06 -26.91 23.83
N VAL A 12 -14.49 -25.82 24.37
CA VAL A 12 -14.20 -24.61 23.58
C VAL A 12 -13.27 -24.94 22.41
N ARG A 13 -12.49 -26.01 22.55
CA ARG A 13 -11.59 -26.56 21.52
C ARG A 13 -12.31 -27.14 20.30
N ASP A 14 -13.54 -27.59 20.47
CA ASP A 14 -14.34 -28.16 19.38
C ASP A 14 -15.04 -27.07 18.57
N ARG A 15 -15.06 -25.83 19.08
CA ARG A 15 -15.66 -24.70 18.37
C ARG A 15 -14.78 -24.33 17.16
N PRO A 16 -15.34 -24.30 15.95
CA PRO A 16 -14.60 -23.84 14.78
C PRO A 16 -14.34 -22.33 14.86
N VAL A 17 -13.26 -21.89 14.22
CA VAL A 17 -12.98 -20.46 14.02
C VAL A 17 -14.08 -19.88 13.12
N SER A 18 -14.63 -18.74 13.52
CA SER A 18 -15.63 -18.01 12.73
C SER A 18 -14.96 -17.44 11.47
N GLN A 19 -15.38 -17.91 10.31
CA GLN A 19 -14.81 -17.44 9.02
C GLN A 19 -15.12 -15.97 8.75
N VAL A 20 -16.27 -15.47 9.23
CA VAL A 20 -16.67 -14.06 9.08
C VAL A 20 -15.77 -13.16 9.92
N GLU A 21 -15.54 -13.53 11.19
CA GLU A 21 -14.67 -12.76 12.08
C GLU A 21 -13.22 -12.82 11.61
N LEU A 22 -12.77 -13.99 11.14
CA LEU A 22 -11.44 -14.18 10.59
C LEU A 22 -11.20 -13.30 9.36
N LYS A 23 -12.10 -13.34 8.37
CA LYS A 23 -12.01 -12.49 7.18
C LYS A 23 -11.93 -11.02 7.56
N ARG A 24 -12.81 -10.57 8.46
CA ARG A 24 -12.82 -9.18 8.94
C ARG A 24 -11.48 -8.79 9.58
N ALA A 25 -10.93 -9.63 10.45
CA ALA A 25 -9.66 -9.37 11.12
C ALA A 25 -8.48 -9.33 10.12
N VAL A 26 -8.49 -10.18 9.10
CA VAL A 26 -7.49 -10.18 8.02
C VAL A 26 -7.61 -8.92 7.17
N ASP A 27 -8.82 -8.53 6.78
CA ASP A 27 -9.05 -7.33 5.98
C ASP A 27 -8.61 -6.06 6.74
N GLU A 28 -8.99 -5.93 8.03
CA GLU A 28 -8.56 -4.82 8.89
C GLU A 28 -7.03 -4.82 9.07
N GLY A 29 -6.44 -5.99 9.37
CA GLY A 29 -4.99 -6.13 9.51
C GLY A 29 -4.22 -5.78 8.24
N PHE A 30 -4.78 -6.12 7.07
CA PHE A 30 -4.19 -5.79 5.77
C PHE A 30 -4.21 -4.28 5.49
N LEU A 31 -5.27 -3.58 5.86
CA LEU A 31 -5.33 -2.11 5.73
C LEU A 31 -4.28 -1.42 6.61
N ILE A 32 -4.09 -1.91 7.84
CA ILE A 32 -3.06 -1.41 8.77
C ILE A 32 -1.66 -1.69 8.20
N ALA A 33 -1.41 -2.91 7.73
CA ALA A 33 -0.14 -3.29 7.12
C ALA A 33 0.16 -2.41 5.89
N LYS A 34 -0.80 -2.22 4.99
CA LYS A 34 -0.64 -1.32 3.83
C LYS A 34 -0.23 0.09 4.28
N ALA A 35 -0.92 0.67 5.26
CA ALA A 35 -0.58 1.99 5.76
C ALA A 35 0.85 2.05 6.33
N ALA A 36 1.25 1.03 7.09
CA ALA A 36 2.59 0.92 7.64
C ALA A 36 3.66 0.80 6.54
N VAL A 37 3.44 -0.03 5.51
CA VAL A 37 4.35 -0.15 4.35
C VAL A 37 4.48 1.21 3.65
N THR A 38 3.36 1.90 3.38
CA THR A 38 3.39 3.23 2.75
C THR A 38 4.25 4.22 3.54
N VAL A 39 4.15 4.23 4.87
CA VAL A 39 4.97 5.09 5.73
C VAL A 39 6.44 4.69 5.67
N ALA A 40 6.76 3.39 5.73
CA ALA A 40 8.13 2.90 5.64
C ALA A 40 8.78 3.26 4.29
N VAL A 41 8.04 3.09 3.18
CA VAL A 41 8.49 3.47 1.84
C VAL A 41 8.64 4.99 1.71
N ALA A 42 7.74 5.79 2.28
CA ALA A 42 7.88 7.25 2.30
C ALA A 42 9.17 7.69 3.01
N ASN A 43 9.47 7.08 4.17
CA ASN A 43 10.73 7.33 4.89
C ASN A 43 11.95 6.94 4.06
N ARG A 44 11.87 5.87 3.27
CA ARG A 44 12.93 5.46 2.35
C ARG A 44 13.15 6.51 1.25
N ILE A 45 12.07 7.02 0.64
CA ILE A 45 12.13 8.10 -0.37
C ILE A 45 12.82 9.34 0.23
N ILE A 46 12.37 9.80 1.40
CA ILE A 46 12.94 10.97 2.09
C ILE A 46 14.44 10.74 2.37
N THR A 47 14.78 9.58 2.91
CA THR A 47 16.17 9.27 3.29
C THR A 47 17.09 9.23 2.07
N ASN A 48 16.65 8.59 0.97
CA ASN A 48 17.41 8.53 -0.28
C ASN A 48 17.60 9.93 -0.88
N ALA A 49 16.54 10.75 -0.89
CA ALA A 49 16.61 12.13 -1.40
C ALA A 49 17.59 13.00 -0.60
N LEU A 50 17.65 12.83 0.73
CA LEU A 50 18.52 13.62 1.61
C LEU A 50 19.97 13.13 1.65
N ARG A 51 20.22 11.81 1.50
CA ARG A 51 21.56 11.24 1.64
C ARG A 51 22.30 11.10 0.32
N ASP A 52 21.62 10.58 -0.70
CA ASP A 52 22.28 10.12 -1.91
C ASP A 52 22.23 11.16 -3.04
N GLN A 53 21.51 12.28 -2.83
CA GLN A 53 21.19 13.31 -3.85
C GLN A 53 20.67 12.72 -5.17
N GLY A 54 20.12 11.51 -5.11
CA GLY A 54 19.62 10.78 -6.27
C GLY A 54 18.23 11.27 -6.68
N TYR A 55 17.97 11.22 -7.98
CA TYR A 55 16.63 11.41 -8.54
C TYR A 55 15.69 10.29 -8.08
N PHE A 56 14.38 10.57 -8.09
CA PHE A 56 13.38 9.57 -7.80
C PHE A 56 13.34 8.50 -8.91
N ASP A 57 13.74 7.27 -8.59
CA ASP A 57 13.58 6.10 -9.46
C ASP A 57 12.42 5.23 -8.98
N HIS A 58 11.39 5.12 -9.82
CA HIS A 58 10.19 4.35 -9.50
C HIS A 58 10.49 2.85 -9.31
N ALA A 59 11.38 2.26 -10.10
CA ALA A 59 11.67 0.83 -10.02
C ALA A 59 12.37 0.47 -8.71
N VAL A 60 13.34 1.30 -8.29
CA VAL A 60 14.04 1.11 -7.01
C VAL A 60 13.08 1.21 -5.82
N ILE A 61 12.15 2.16 -5.86
CA ILE A 61 11.17 2.34 -4.79
C ILE A 61 10.09 1.24 -4.80
N ALA A 62 9.70 0.75 -5.98
CA ALA A 62 8.80 -0.40 -6.10
C ALA A 62 9.41 -1.66 -5.47
N GLU A 63 10.69 -1.95 -5.74
CA GLU A 63 11.39 -3.06 -5.08
C GLU A 63 11.49 -2.87 -3.57
N ALA A 64 11.77 -1.65 -3.08
CA ALA A 64 11.74 -1.36 -1.65
C ALA A 64 10.37 -1.62 -1.01
N ALA A 65 9.27 -1.34 -1.73
CA ALA A 65 7.93 -1.65 -1.28
C ALA A 65 7.65 -3.16 -1.25
N ARG A 66 8.16 -3.92 -2.22
CA ARG A 66 8.08 -5.39 -2.23
C ARG A 66 8.85 -6.00 -1.06
N ASP A 67 10.05 -5.53 -0.81
CA ASP A 67 10.89 -5.98 0.30
C ASP A 67 10.19 -5.73 1.63
N GLU A 68 9.57 -4.56 1.80
CA GLU A 68 8.83 -4.22 3.02
C GLU A 68 7.56 -5.07 3.19
N LEU A 69 6.81 -5.34 2.11
CA LEU A 69 5.68 -6.29 2.14
C LEU A 69 6.13 -7.70 2.51
N HIS A 70 7.25 -8.17 1.95
CA HIS A 70 7.82 -9.47 2.27
C HIS A 70 8.26 -9.55 3.73
N ARG A 71 8.96 -8.51 4.22
CA ARG A 71 9.39 -8.40 5.62
C ARG A 71 8.21 -8.49 6.58
N MET A 72 7.12 -7.75 6.30
CA MET A 72 5.90 -7.85 7.11
C MET A 72 5.26 -9.24 7.03
N ALA A 73 5.25 -9.88 5.85
CA ALA A 73 4.73 -11.24 5.72
C ALA A 73 5.52 -12.23 6.60
N GLU A 74 6.86 -12.14 6.62
CA GLU A 74 7.71 -12.95 7.50
C GLU A 74 7.42 -12.69 8.99
N GLU A 75 7.24 -11.43 9.40
CA GLU A 75 6.84 -11.10 10.76
C GLU A 75 5.51 -11.76 11.14
N GLN A 76 4.50 -11.69 10.26
CA GLN A 76 3.21 -12.35 10.50
C GLN A 76 3.36 -13.88 10.61
N ARG A 77 4.21 -14.52 9.79
CA ARG A 77 4.49 -15.96 9.93
C ARG A 77 5.16 -16.28 11.27
N GLY A 78 6.08 -15.44 11.72
CA GLY A 78 6.71 -15.53 13.03
C GLY A 78 5.70 -15.42 14.17
N ASP A 79 4.75 -14.49 14.09
CA ASP A 79 3.69 -14.31 15.07
C ASP A 79 2.69 -15.47 15.07
N ALA A 80 2.35 -16.02 13.89
CA ALA A 80 1.55 -17.24 13.79
C ALA A 80 2.24 -18.42 14.48
N ALA A 81 3.54 -18.63 14.24
CA ALA A 81 4.34 -19.67 14.89
C ALA A 81 4.38 -19.48 16.42
N ARG A 82 4.53 -18.24 16.88
CA ARG A 82 4.49 -17.89 18.30
C ARG A 82 3.12 -18.20 18.91
N MET A 83 2.02 -17.87 18.23
CA MET A 83 0.67 -18.20 18.71
C MET A 83 0.44 -19.71 18.81
N ARG A 84 0.98 -20.49 17.87
CA ARG A 84 0.94 -21.95 17.89
C ARG A 84 1.67 -22.55 19.10
N GLU A 85 2.85 -22.01 19.43
CA GLU A 85 3.63 -22.42 20.60
C GLU A 85 2.91 -22.04 21.92
N ILE A 86 2.36 -20.84 21.99
CA ILE A 86 1.55 -20.41 23.14
C ILE A 86 0.34 -21.35 23.30
N ARG A 87 -0.35 -21.69 22.19
CA ARG A 87 -1.48 -22.62 22.22
C ARG A 87 -1.08 -24.00 22.73
N SER A 88 0.03 -24.56 22.25
CA SER A 88 0.48 -25.89 22.66
C SER A 88 0.77 -25.95 24.16
N THR A 89 1.44 -24.93 24.71
CA THR A 89 1.78 -24.85 26.13
C THR A 89 0.59 -24.48 27.03
N SER A 90 -0.32 -23.64 26.57
CA SER A 90 -1.50 -23.21 27.33
C SER A 90 -2.63 -24.23 27.35
N SER A 91 -2.65 -25.17 26.40
CA SER A 91 -3.64 -26.25 26.34
C SER A 91 -3.74 -27.04 27.67
N ASN A 92 -2.62 -27.21 28.37
CA ASN A 92 -2.55 -27.98 29.62
C ASN A 92 -2.78 -27.15 30.89
N LYS A 93 -2.81 -25.80 30.78
CA LYS A 93 -2.95 -24.89 31.93
C LYS A 93 -4.41 -24.72 32.31
N ARG A 94 -4.77 -25.16 33.52
CA ARG A 94 -6.12 -24.97 34.11
C ARG A 94 -6.16 -23.68 34.94
N GLY A 95 -7.38 -23.16 35.16
CA GLY A 95 -7.60 -21.95 35.95
C GLY A 95 -8.00 -20.73 35.12
N ARG A 96 -8.16 -19.59 35.79
CA ARG A 96 -8.43 -18.29 35.15
C ARG A 96 -7.12 -17.58 34.84
N SER A 97 -7.13 -16.77 33.78
CA SER A 97 -6.01 -15.90 33.43
C SER A 97 -5.84 -14.83 34.49
N GLN A 98 -4.61 -14.60 34.96
CA GLN A 98 -4.30 -13.55 35.94
C GLN A 98 -3.79 -12.26 35.26
N HIS A 99 -3.24 -12.36 34.05
CA HIS A 99 -2.68 -11.24 33.28
C HIS A 99 -2.86 -11.43 31.78
N GLN A 100 -2.68 -10.36 31.00
CA GLN A 100 -2.97 -10.29 29.55
C GLN A 100 -2.27 -11.34 28.66
N HIS A 101 -1.15 -11.92 29.12
CA HIS A 101 -0.41 -12.97 28.39
C HIS A 101 -0.46 -14.34 29.08
N ASP A 102 -1.23 -14.47 30.17
CA ASP A 102 -1.41 -15.72 30.90
C ASP A 102 -2.54 -16.55 30.29
N TYR A 103 -2.34 -17.02 29.07
CA TYR A 103 -3.33 -17.82 28.35
C TYR A 103 -3.54 -19.17 29.03
N LYS A 104 -4.80 -19.56 29.17
CA LYS A 104 -5.20 -20.84 29.76
C LYS A 104 -5.91 -21.71 28.72
N ARG A 105 -6.26 -22.93 29.13
CA ARG A 105 -7.03 -23.86 28.30
C ARG A 105 -8.29 -23.25 27.67
N GLY A 106 -8.96 -22.32 28.36
CA GLY A 106 -10.18 -21.68 27.88
C GLY A 106 -9.98 -20.68 26.72
N ASP A 107 -8.73 -20.27 26.46
CA ASP A 107 -8.40 -19.30 25.41
C ASP A 107 -8.02 -19.94 24.07
N ASP A 108 -8.16 -21.26 23.94
CA ASP A 108 -7.78 -22.02 22.74
C ASP A 108 -8.38 -21.43 21.45
N LEU A 109 -9.68 -21.13 21.45
CA LEU A 109 -10.35 -20.53 20.30
C LEU A 109 -9.74 -19.17 19.91
N LYS A 110 -9.42 -18.31 20.88
CA LYS A 110 -8.82 -17.00 20.60
C LYS A 110 -7.43 -17.15 19.99
N LEU A 111 -6.63 -18.07 20.52
CA LEU A 111 -5.29 -18.36 20.02
C LEU A 111 -5.33 -18.94 18.61
N ARG A 112 -6.28 -19.85 18.34
CA ARG A 112 -6.53 -20.40 16.99
C ARG A 112 -6.97 -19.33 16.01
N THR A 113 -7.87 -18.42 16.41
CA THR A 113 -8.28 -17.30 15.56
C THR A 113 -7.09 -16.40 15.25
N ARG A 114 -6.26 -16.04 16.25
CA ARG A 114 -5.08 -15.20 16.03
C ARG A 114 -4.04 -15.85 15.13
N GLU A 115 -3.72 -17.12 15.38
CA GLU A 115 -2.82 -17.90 14.50
C GLU A 115 -3.33 -17.87 13.06
N ALA A 116 -4.62 -18.18 12.83
CA ALA A 116 -5.21 -18.16 11.51
C ALA A 116 -5.21 -16.77 10.85
N THR A 117 -5.45 -15.70 11.64
CA THR A 117 -5.38 -14.32 11.14
C THR A 117 -3.97 -14.00 10.64
N TYR A 118 -2.95 -14.31 11.43
CA TYR A 118 -1.55 -14.04 11.05
C TYR A 118 -1.13 -14.83 9.81
N GLU A 119 -1.51 -16.11 9.71
CA GLU A 119 -1.21 -16.94 8.53
C GLU A 119 -1.87 -16.41 7.25
N GLN A 120 -3.16 -16.08 7.33
CA GLN A 120 -3.89 -15.54 6.18
C GLN A 120 -3.40 -14.15 5.80
N LEU A 121 -3.05 -13.31 6.78
CA LEU A 121 -2.48 -12.00 6.52
C LEU A 121 -1.10 -12.11 5.85
N ALA A 122 -0.22 -13.00 6.33
CA ALA A 122 1.06 -13.27 5.69
C ALA A 122 0.89 -13.67 4.22
N THR A 123 -0.01 -14.62 3.97
CA THR A 123 -0.33 -15.10 2.62
C THR A 123 -0.89 -13.98 1.74
N MET A 124 -1.75 -13.12 2.28
CA MET A 124 -2.31 -11.98 1.56
C MET A 124 -1.22 -10.96 1.20
N LEU A 125 -0.29 -10.70 2.12
CA LEU A 125 0.83 -9.78 1.89
C LEU A 125 1.76 -10.28 0.78
N ASP A 126 2.13 -11.57 0.77
CA ASP A 126 2.94 -12.12 -0.33
C ASP A 126 2.23 -12.01 -1.68
N ARG A 127 0.93 -12.36 -1.75
CA ARG A 127 0.18 -12.26 -2.99
C ARG A 127 0.13 -10.83 -3.52
N ARG A 128 0.04 -9.85 -2.62
CA ARG A 128 -0.03 -8.43 -2.94
C ARG A 128 1.34 -7.83 -3.25
N ARG A 129 2.41 -8.40 -2.72
CA ARG A 129 3.79 -8.08 -3.11
C ARG A 129 4.02 -8.34 -4.59
N ASP A 130 3.44 -9.40 -5.15
CA ASP A 130 3.63 -9.76 -6.57
C ASP A 130 2.67 -9.00 -7.51
N ASP A 131 1.70 -8.28 -6.96
CA ASP A 131 0.73 -7.45 -7.70
C ASP A 131 1.35 -6.07 -8.02
N GLN A 132 1.81 -5.89 -9.26
CA GLN A 132 2.42 -4.65 -9.73
C GLN A 132 1.54 -3.42 -9.46
N GLY A 133 0.24 -3.49 -9.79
CA GLY A 133 -0.66 -2.34 -9.63
C GLY A 133 -0.86 -1.96 -8.16
N PHE A 134 -0.85 -2.95 -7.26
CA PHE A 134 -0.87 -2.69 -5.83
C PHE A 134 0.41 -2.04 -5.32
N VAL A 135 1.58 -2.54 -5.77
CA VAL A 135 2.89 -1.97 -5.42
C VAL A 135 3.01 -0.53 -5.94
N ASP A 136 2.67 -0.27 -7.19
CA ASP A 136 2.68 1.07 -7.79
C ASP A 136 1.76 2.04 -7.01
N GLY A 137 0.61 1.55 -6.57
CA GLY A 137 -0.29 2.30 -5.70
C GLY A 137 0.34 2.70 -4.36
N ILE A 138 1.12 1.81 -3.74
CA ILE A 138 1.90 2.13 -2.53
C ILE A 138 2.97 3.16 -2.84
N VAL A 139 3.73 3.00 -3.93
CA VAL A 139 4.80 3.92 -4.33
C VAL A 139 4.24 5.33 -4.55
N LEU A 140 3.12 5.46 -5.26
CA LEU A 140 2.47 6.75 -5.50
C LEU A 140 2.02 7.42 -4.19
N GLN A 141 1.38 6.65 -3.31
CA GLN A 141 0.95 7.16 -1.99
C GLN A 141 2.14 7.56 -1.11
N ALA A 142 3.20 6.76 -1.12
CA ALA A 142 4.43 7.02 -0.38
C ALA A 142 5.13 8.28 -0.90
N ARG A 143 5.18 8.49 -2.22
CA ARG A 143 5.73 9.69 -2.85
C ARG A 143 4.96 10.94 -2.44
N ALA A 144 3.62 10.90 -2.54
CA ALA A 144 2.78 12.03 -2.14
C ALA A 144 2.99 12.38 -0.67
N ARG A 145 3.01 11.37 0.21
CA ARG A 145 3.30 11.54 1.63
C ARG A 145 4.68 12.13 1.90
N ALA A 146 5.72 11.61 1.24
CA ALA A 146 7.08 12.10 1.41
C ALA A 146 7.21 13.58 1.05
N TRP A 147 6.55 14.02 -0.03
CA TRP A 147 6.52 15.43 -0.42
C TRP A 147 5.78 16.31 0.59
N ASP A 148 4.66 15.83 1.13
CA ASP A 148 3.92 16.54 2.17
C ASP A 148 4.74 16.68 3.46
N ASP A 149 5.42 15.61 3.89
CA ASP A 149 6.28 15.60 5.08
C ASP A 149 7.49 16.55 4.92
N ILE A 150 8.15 16.53 3.75
CA ILE A 150 9.24 17.46 3.42
C ILE A 150 8.73 18.91 3.38
N GLY A 151 7.65 19.16 2.64
CA GLY A 151 7.07 20.49 2.48
C GLY A 151 6.66 21.10 3.82
N THR A 152 5.98 20.32 4.67
CA THR A 152 5.58 20.73 6.01
C THR A 152 6.80 21.08 6.88
N THR A 153 7.88 20.29 6.79
CA THR A 153 9.10 20.53 7.55
C THR A 153 9.83 21.79 7.06
N VAL A 154 9.92 21.98 5.74
CA VAL A 154 10.53 23.16 5.11
C VAL A 154 9.75 24.42 5.48
N VAL A 155 8.43 24.44 5.29
CA VAL A 155 7.56 25.55 5.68
C VAL A 155 7.63 25.81 7.19
N GLY A 156 7.66 24.77 8.02
CA GLY A 156 7.81 24.92 9.46
C GLY A 156 9.13 25.60 9.83
N ARG A 157 10.25 25.18 9.23
CA ARG A 157 11.56 25.77 9.51
C ARG A 157 11.71 27.19 8.95
N LEU A 158 11.22 27.44 7.74
CA LEU A 158 11.24 28.76 7.11
C LEU A 158 10.28 29.73 7.78
N GLY A 159 9.07 29.31 8.17
CA GLY A 159 8.08 30.17 8.83
C GLY A 159 8.58 30.75 10.16
N TRP A 160 9.48 30.04 10.85
CA TRP A 160 10.20 30.55 12.04
C TRP A 160 11.42 31.40 11.69
N ALA A 161 12.18 31.03 10.66
CA ALA A 161 13.39 31.74 10.24
C ALA A 161 13.12 33.02 9.42
N GLN A 162 11.94 33.13 8.83
CA GLN A 162 11.47 34.21 7.94
C GLN A 162 10.17 34.79 8.49
N ARG A 163 10.08 35.04 9.81
CA ARG A 163 9.01 35.90 10.30
C ARG A 163 9.15 37.23 9.55
N PRO A 164 8.14 37.66 8.77
CA PRO A 164 8.25 38.89 8.01
C PRO A 164 8.65 40.02 8.96
N THR A 165 9.67 40.81 8.59
CA THR A 165 9.93 42.08 9.28
C THR A 165 8.66 42.93 9.22
N GLU A 166 8.44 43.83 10.17
CA GLU A 166 7.21 44.64 10.21
C GLU A 166 6.92 45.36 8.88
N ASP A 167 7.96 45.64 8.10
CA ASP A 167 7.89 46.30 6.79
C ASP A 167 7.93 45.35 5.58
N TYR A 168 7.78 44.03 5.74
CA TYR A 168 7.90 43.06 4.64
C TYR A 168 6.95 43.33 3.46
N GLU A 169 5.77 43.88 3.74
CA GLU A 169 4.80 44.22 2.69
C GLU A 169 5.31 45.34 1.77
N ILE A 170 6.27 46.16 2.24
CA ILE A 170 6.89 47.20 1.42
C ILE A 170 7.83 46.55 0.39
N GLY A 171 7.58 46.81 -0.89
CA GLY A 171 8.40 46.30 -2.01
C GLY A 171 8.31 44.79 -2.21
N ARG A 172 7.28 44.12 -1.65
CA ARG A 172 7.04 42.69 -1.84
C ARG A 172 6.83 42.33 -3.31
N ASP A 173 5.98 43.11 -4.00
CA ASP A 173 5.60 42.82 -5.39
C ASP A 173 6.80 42.97 -6.34
N GLU A 174 7.65 43.98 -6.12
CA GLU A 174 8.89 44.17 -6.89
C GLU A 174 9.88 43.02 -6.68
N ARG A 175 10.06 42.55 -5.45
CA ARG A 175 10.93 41.40 -5.15
C ARG A 175 10.39 40.09 -5.72
N LEU A 176 9.07 39.87 -5.67
CA LEU A 176 8.46 38.69 -6.29
C LEU A 176 8.62 38.71 -7.81
N GLN A 177 8.46 39.88 -8.41
CA GLN A 177 8.65 40.03 -9.84
C GLN A 177 10.10 39.78 -10.24
N GLN A 178 11.05 40.28 -9.45
CA GLN A 178 12.47 40.00 -9.65
C GLN A 178 12.80 38.50 -9.54
N MET A 179 12.27 37.81 -8.53
CA MET A 179 12.46 36.36 -8.37
C MET A 179 11.90 35.58 -9.57
N LEU A 180 10.75 35.99 -10.12
CA LEU A 180 10.16 35.37 -11.31
C LEU A 180 11.00 35.62 -12.57
N ASP A 181 11.41 36.87 -12.79
CA ASP A 181 12.04 37.29 -14.04
C ASP A 181 13.53 36.93 -14.10
N GLU A 182 14.23 36.89 -12.96
CA GLU A 182 15.66 36.61 -12.88
C GLU A 182 15.93 35.17 -12.41
N ASP A 183 15.52 34.82 -11.19
CA ASP A 183 15.91 33.56 -10.55
C ASP A 183 15.26 32.34 -11.21
N PHE A 184 13.95 32.38 -11.45
CA PHE A 184 13.25 31.27 -12.12
C PHE A 184 13.63 31.13 -13.59
N ALA A 185 13.93 32.24 -14.28
CA ALA A 185 14.43 32.21 -15.65
C ALA A 185 15.80 31.51 -15.73
N ALA A 186 16.70 31.82 -14.80
CA ALA A 186 18.00 31.13 -14.69
C ALA A 186 17.82 29.63 -14.40
N LEU A 187 16.94 29.27 -13.46
CA LEU A 187 16.65 27.88 -13.14
C LEU A 187 16.11 27.09 -14.35
N LEU A 188 15.20 27.69 -15.13
CA LEU A 188 14.67 27.07 -16.36
C LEU A 188 15.74 26.91 -17.44
N ALA A 189 16.72 27.82 -17.50
CA ALA A 189 17.84 27.71 -18.42
C ALA A 189 18.82 26.58 -18.03
N GLU A 190 19.03 26.38 -16.73
CA GLU A 190 19.85 25.28 -16.19
C GLU A 190 19.14 23.92 -16.28
N HIS A 191 17.81 23.91 -16.13
CA HIS A 191 16.97 22.72 -16.18
C HIS A 191 15.82 22.89 -17.17
N PRO A 192 16.11 22.89 -18.48
CA PRO A 192 15.07 23.02 -19.50
C PRO A 192 14.09 21.85 -19.37
N ALA A 193 12.84 22.17 -19.06
CA ALA A 193 11.77 21.20 -18.96
C ALA A 193 11.65 20.44 -20.30
N GLY A 194 12.13 19.19 -20.31
CA GLY A 194 12.09 18.32 -21.49
C GLY A 194 13.44 17.80 -22.01
N ALA A 195 14.58 18.12 -21.40
CA ALA A 195 15.89 17.64 -21.88
C ALA A 195 16.19 16.14 -21.67
N GLU A 196 15.34 15.41 -20.95
CA GLU A 196 15.36 13.93 -20.89
C GLU A 196 13.98 13.36 -21.20
N ALA A 197 13.48 13.58 -22.42
CA ALA A 197 12.60 12.61 -23.04
C ALA A 197 13.49 11.60 -23.78
N PRO A 198 13.51 10.30 -23.40
CA PRO A 198 14.18 9.29 -24.22
C PRO A 198 13.45 9.25 -25.56
N ILE A 199 14.18 9.58 -26.63
CA ILE A 199 13.72 9.54 -28.01
C ILE A 199 13.33 8.09 -28.30
N ALA A 200 12.02 7.82 -28.32
CA ALA A 200 11.50 6.62 -28.96
C ALA A 200 11.80 6.75 -30.46
N THR A 201 12.77 5.97 -30.93
CA THR A 201 13.08 5.81 -32.34
C THR A 201 11.85 5.21 -33.04
N PRO A 202 11.25 5.85 -34.05
CA PRO A 202 10.28 5.17 -34.89
C PRO A 202 11.06 4.28 -35.86
N ALA A 203 11.11 2.99 -35.57
CA ALA A 203 11.55 1.98 -36.53
C ALA A 203 10.38 1.67 -37.47
N ASP A 204 10.67 1.78 -38.77
CA ASP A 204 10.03 1.17 -39.94
C ASP A 204 8.50 1.01 -40.00
N ALA A 205 7.96 1.81 -40.92
CA ALA A 205 7.01 1.42 -41.98
C ALA A 205 6.26 0.08 -41.84
N ASP A 206 4.93 0.19 -41.77
CA ASP A 206 4.06 -0.68 -42.56
C ASP A 206 3.13 0.22 -43.38
N GLU A 207 3.22 0.06 -44.70
CA GLU A 207 2.43 0.75 -45.71
C GLU A 207 0.94 0.35 -45.61
N PRO A 208 -0.02 1.25 -45.87
CA PRO A 208 -1.39 0.85 -46.16
C PRO A 208 -1.50 0.35 -47.61
N ASP A 209 -1.85 -0.94 -47.75
CA ASP A 209 -2.20 -1.60 -49.01
C ASP A 209 -3.44 -0.93 -49.65
N GLU A 210 -3.25 -0.30 -50.80
CA GLU A 210 -4.30 0.24 -51.65
C GLU A 210 -5.02 -0.91 -52.41
N GLY A 211 -6.20 -1.29 -51.92
CA GLY A 211 -7.12 -2.18 -52.64
C GLY A 211 -8.24 -1.40 -53.34
N ASP A 212 -8.17 -1.26 -54.66
CA ASP A 212 -9.19 -0.61 -55.50
C ASP A 212 -10.02 -1.67 -56.30
N GLY A 213 -11.26 -1.93 -55.83
CA GLY A 213 -12.49 -2.37 -56.54
C GLY A 213 -12.58 -3.71 -57.32
N PRO A 214 -13.78 -4.13 -57.84
CA PRO A 214 -15.17 -3.72 -57.54
C PRO A 214 -16.21 -4.89 -57.45
N GLU A 215 -17.44 -4.54 -57.05
CA GLU A 215 -18.78 -5.13 -57.36
C GLU A 215 -19.03 -6.66 -57.33
N ASP A 216 -20.01 -7.11 -56.52
CA ASP A 216 -21.38 -7.46 -56.97
C ASP A 216 -22.09 -8.41 -55.97
N GLY A 217 -23.39 -8.18 -55.78
CA GLY A 217 -24.35 -9.27 -55.58
C GLY A 217 -24.75 -9.71 -54.16
N THR A 218 -25.93 -9.23 -53.76
CA THR A 218 -27.03 -10.01 -53.13
C THR A 218 -27.24 -9.90 -51.61
N ASP A 219 -28.19 -9.05 -51.24
CA ASP A 219 -29.12 -9.21 -50.11
C ASP A 219 -30.21 -10.22 -50.52
N PRO A 220 -30.72 -11.12 -49.63
CA PRO A 220 -31.89 -10.73 -48.83
C PRO A 220 -31.99 -11.34 -47.41
N ALA A 221 -32.56 -10.54 -46.51
CA ALA A 221 -33.53 -10.92 -45.46
C ALA A 221 -32.99 -11.69 -44.23
N ASP A 222 -33.48 -11.51 -43.00
CA ASP A 222 -34.72 -10.91 -42.52
C ASP A 222 -34.61 -10.64 -41.01
N ALA A 223 -35.46 -9.71 -40.56
CA ALA A 223 -36.19 -9.66 -39.30
C ALA A 223 -35.45 -9.82 -37.95
N ASP A 224 -35.36 -8.76 -37.14
CA ASP A 224 -36.41 -8.37 -36.15
C ASP A 224 -35.80 -8.72 -34.75
N ILE A 225 -35.80 -7.90 -33.70
CA ILE A 225 -36.94 -7.31 -33.00
C ILE A 225 -36.43 -6.16 -32.13
N ALA A 226 -37.07 -5.00 -32.28
CA ALA A 226 -37.06 -3.94 -31.27
C ALA A 226 -38.17 -4.21 -30.23
N ARG A 227 -37.80 -4.09 -28.95
CA ARG A 227 -38.56 -3.58 -27.76
C ARG A 227 -40.02 -4.00 -27.54
N PRO A 228 -40.41 -4.13 -26.27
CA PRO A 228 -40.92 -2.96 -25.55
C PRO A 228 -39.98 -2.44 -24.44
#